data_AF-A0A9D1F1E0-F1
#
_entry.id   AF-A0A9D1F1E0-F1
#
_cell.length_a   1.000
_cell.length_b   1.000
_cell.length_c   1.000
_cell.angle_alpha   90.00
_cell.angle_beta   90.00
_cell.angle_gamma   90.00
#
_symmetry.space_group_name_H-M   'P 1'
#
loop_
_entity.id
_entity.type
_entity.pdbx_description
1 polymer ?
#
loop_
_entity_poly.entity_id
_entity_poly.type
_entity_poly.pdbx_seq_one_letter_code
_entity_poly.pdbx_strand_id
1 'polypeptide(L)'
;MKKLVFSILYVSLSFALTAVAAPQENGFSGKFVKKFRNCEVYSEPFTFNMYGTVFHDFKQIQGWNGSYCGYKQVTGTANGQLIVTCNFSRDNVDTLYKALLLKPDKLGKDNPTEKIWHKYMHNPSICKFVRSEYYTKGFQVDEKYLPDF
;
A
#
# COMPACT_ATOMS: atom_id res chain seq x y z
N MET A 1 5.53 -48.76 -24.90
CA MET A 1 5.91 -48.51 -23.49
C MET A 1 6.83 -47.31 -23.42
N LYS A 2 6.46 -46.31 -22.59
CA LYS A 2 7.34 -45.33 -21.94
C LYS A 2 8.09 -44.38 -22.90
N LYS A 3 7.51 -43.25 -23.35
CA LYS A 3 7.34 -42.00 -22.57
C LYS A 3 8.46 -41.79 -21.54
N LEU A 4 9.72 -41.55 -21.92
CA LEU A 4 10.72 -41.13 -20.93
C LEU A 4 12.05 -40.54 -21.46
N VAL A 5 12.08 -39.68 -22.48
CA VAL A 5 13.35 -38.98 -22.80
C VAL A 5 13.11 -37.56 -23.35
N PHE A 6 12.29 -36.77 -22.67
CA PHE A 6 11.99 -35.38 -23.06
C PHE A 6 12.13 -34.41 -21.87
N SER A 7 13.07 -34.65 -20.95
CA SER A 7 13.09 -33.90 -19.68
C SER A 7 14.48 -33.53 -19.16
N ILE A 8 15.46 -33.28 -20.02
CA ILE A 8 16.76 -32.74 -19.55
C ILE A 8 17.33 -31.74 -20.58
N LEU A 9 16.59 -30.68 -20.92
CA LEU A 9 17.18 -29.51 -21.58
C LEU A 9 16.32 -28.24 -21.46
N TYR A 10 15.78 -27.97 -20.27
CA TYR A 10 15.20 -26.67 -19.92
C TYR A 10 15.52 -26.37 -18.46
N VAL A 11 16.82 -26.26 -18.15
CA VAL A 11 17.24 -25.49 -16.99
C VAL A 11 17.13 -24.03 -17.41
N SER A 12 15.89 -23.54 -17.48
CA SER A 12 15.58 -22.13 -17.45
C SER A 12 16.13 -21.61 -16.13
N LEU A 13 17.33 -21.06 -16.20
CA LEU A 13 17.96 -20.28 -15.15
C LEU A 13 17.13 -19.01 -14.97
N SER A 14 16.00 -19.17 -14.30
CA SER A 14 15.19 -18.07 -13.78
C SER A 14 16.01 -17.42 -12.69
N PHE A 15 16.86 -16.46 -13.07
CA PHE A 15 17.30 -15.42 -12.16
C PHE A 15 16.04 -14.74 -11.65
N ALA A 16 15.50 -15.24 -10.54
CA ALA A 16 14.62 -14.49 -9.69
C ALA A 16 15.45 -13.29 -9.22
N LEU A 17 15.33 -12.19 -9.96
CA LEU A 17 15.69 -10.86 -9.51
C LEU A 17 14.86 -10.62 -8.26
N THR A 18 15.38 -11.02 -7.10
CA THR A 18 14.92 -10.49 -5.83
C THR A 18 15.32 -9.01 -5.87
N ALA A 19 14.41 -8.19 -6.38
CA ALA A 19 14.49 -6.76 -6.19
C ALA A 19 14.50 -6.55 -4.67
N VAL A 20 15.72 -6.36 -4.13
CA VAL A 20 15.89 -5.81 -2.79
C VAL A 20 15.22 -4.46 -2.86
N ALA A 21 13.96 -4.41 -2.42
CA ALA A 21 13.26 -3.17 -2.20
C ALA A 21 14.08 -2.43 -1.15
N ALA A 22 14.76 -1.36 -1.58
CA ALA A 22 15.35 -0.42 -0.63
C ALA A 22 14.25 -0.03 0.38
N PRO A 23 14.56 0.03 1.69
CA PRO A 23 13.57 0.37 2.69
C PRO A 23 12.96 1.72 2.31
N GLN A 24 11.65 1.71 2.06
CA GLN A 24 10.92 2.93 1.78
C GLN A 24 10.85 3.70 3.10
N GLU A 25 11.55 4.83 3.20
CA GLU A 25 11.64 5.60 4.46
C GLU A 25 10.24 5.98 5.02
N ASN A 26 9.19 6.02 4.20
CA ASN A 26 7.81 6.34 4.61
C ASN A 26 6.76 5.33 4.14
N GLY A 27 7.14 4.12 3.74
CA GLY A 27 6.19 3.13 3.21
C GLY A 27 5.55 3.45 1.84
N PHE A 28 6.08 4.45 1.12
CA PHE A 28 5.72 4.77 -0.27
C PHE A 28 6.94 4.71 -1.20
N SER A 29 6.73 4.19 -2.42
CA SER A 29 7.81 4.16 -3.40
C SER A 29 8.03 5.55 -4.01
N GLY A 30 9.27 5.85 -4.42
CA GLY A 30 9.55 7.09 -5.15
C GLY A 30 8.76 7.20 -6.48
N LYS A 31 8.30 6.08 -7.06
CA LYS A 31 7.40 6.08 -8.22
C LYS A 31 6.00 6.53 -7.82
N PHE A 32 5.47 6.01 -6.71
CA PHE A 32 4.19 6.44 -6.16
C PHE A 32 4.19 7.94 -5.89
N VAL A 33 5.20 8.45 -5.18
CA VAL A 33 5.29 9.87 -4.82
C VAL A 33 5.26 10.76 -6.07
N LYS A 34 6.02 10.39 -7.12
CA LYS A 34 6.03 11.12 -8.39
C LYS A 34 4.68 11.13 -9.08
N LYS A 35 3.99 9.99 -9.12
CA LYS A 35 2.67 9.85 -9.74
C LYS A 35 1.58 10.54 -8.94
N PHE A 36 1.66 10.50 -7.61
CA PHE A 36 0.69 11.10 -6.70
C PHE A 36 0.61 12.62 -6.85
N ARG A 37 1.76 13.31 -7.05
CA ARG A 37 1.82 14.77 -7.23
C ARG A 37 0.78 15.31 -8.21
N ASN A 38 0.61 14.62 -9.34
CA ASN A 38 -0.28 15.03 -10.41
C ASN A 38 -1.58 14.21 -10.46
N CYS A 39 -1.82 13.35 -9.45
CA CYS A 39 -2.83 12.30 -9.48
C CYS A 39 -2.80 11.50 -10.80
N GLU A 40 -1.62 11.07 -11.22
CA GLU A 40 -1.48 10.20 -12.39
C GLU A 40 -1.87 8.76 -12.02
N VAL A 41 -2.62 8.11 -12.91
CA VAL A 41 -3.03 6.72 -12.72
C VAL A 41 -1.81 5.84 -12.49
N TYR A 42 -1.81 5.14 -11.36
CA TYR A 42 -0.69 4.29 -10.95
C TYR A 42 -1.17 3.26 -9.94
N SER A 43 -0.48 2.13 -9.88
CA SER A 43 -0.77 1.09 -8.89
C SER A 43 0.52 0.42 -8.46
N GLU A 44 0.63 0.12 -7.17
CA GLU A 44 1.76 -0.63 -6.63
C GLU A 44 1.31 -1.66 -5.61
N PRO A 45 1.67 -2.94 -5.82
CA PRO A 45 1.58 -3.96 -4.79
C PRO A 45 2.77 -3.85 -3.85
N PHE A 46 2.54 -4.12 -2.58
CA PHE A 46 3.55 -4.26 -1.56
C PHE A 46 3.19 -5.44 -0.64
N THR A 47 4.20 -6.11 -0.09
CA THR A 47 3.98 -7.21 0.84
C THR A 47 4.98 -7.07 1.96
N PHE A 48 4.49 -7.15 3.20
CA PHE A 48 5.30 -7.00 4.39
C PHE A 48 4.88 -8.01 5.45
N ASN A 49 5.80 -8.33 6.36
CA ASN A 49 5.53 -9.17 7.52
C ASN A 49 5.52 -8.28 8.77
N MET A 50 4.47 -8.40 9.56
CA MET A 50 4.33 -7.71 10.84
C MET A 50 3.86 -8.71 11.89
N TYR A 51 4.67 -8.90 12.94
CA TYR A 51 4.42 -9.86 14.02
C TYR A 51 4.08 -11.29 13.54
N GLY A 52 4.76 -11.76 12.49
CA GLY A 52 4.53 -13.11 11.92
C GLY A 52 3.32 -13.20 11.00
N THR A 53 2.57 -12.12 10.81
CA THR A 53 1.46 -12.04 9.87
C THR A 53 1.93 -11.40 8.57
N VAL A 54 1.65 -12.05 7.44
CA VAL A 54 1.95 -11.51 6.10
C VAL A 54 0.76 -10.66 5.64
N PHE A 55 1.05 -9.41 5.33
CA PHE A 55 0.11 -8.45 4.77
C PHE A 55 0.41 -8.23 3.30
N HIS A 56 -0.65 -8.27 2.49
CA HIS A 56 -0.66 -7.85 1.11
C HIS A 56 -1.34 -6.50 1.02
N ASP A 57 -0.60 -5.50 0.56
CA ASP A 57 -1.08 -4.15 0.39
C ASP A 57 -1.05 -3.77 -1.09
N PHE A 58 -2.09 -3.07 -1.54
CA PHE A 58 -2.22 -2.61 -2.90
C PHE A 58 -2.71 -1.18 -2.89
N LYS A 59 -1.83 -0.26 -3.29
CA LYS A 59 -2.12 1.18 -3.40
C LYS A 59 -2.42 1.52 -4.86
N GLN A 60 -3.48 2.27 -5.09
CA GLN A 60 -3.91 2.69 -6.42
C GLN A 60 -4.30 4.17 -6.44
N ILE A 61 -3.65 4.92 -7.32
CA ILE A 61 -4.08 6.26 -7.73
C ILE A 61 -4.99 6.06 -8.94
N GLN A 62 -6.26 6.45 -8.82
CA GLN A 62 -7.28 6.22 -9.84
C GLN A 62 -7.36 7.33 -10.89
N GLY A 63 -6.66 8.45 -10.66
CA GLY A 63 -6.70 9.61 -11.54
C GLY A 63 -7.68 10.68 -11.08
N TRP A 64 -7.68 11.81 -11.80
CA TRP A 64 -8.66 12.87 -11.59
C TRP A 64 -10.04 12.46 -12.12
N ASN A 65 -11.06 12.64 -11.29
CA ASN A 65 -12.46 12.64 -11.66
C ASN A 65 -13.06 14.00 -11.28
N GLY A 66 -13.14 14.91 -12.25
CA GLY A 66 -13.51 16.30 -12.01
C GLY A 66 -12.51 17.01 -11.10
N SER A 67 -12.95 17.44 -9.91
CA SER A 67 -12.14 18.15 -8.92
C SER A 67 -11.47 17.25 -7.88
N TYR A 68 -11.68 15.94 -7.95
CA TYR A 68 -11.17 14.98 -6.97
C TYR A 68 -10.20 13.98 -7.60
N CYS A 69 -9.12 13.69 -6.87
CA CYS A 69 -8.20 12.60 -7.13
C CYS A 69 -8.71 11.34 -6.42
N GLY A 70 -9.03 10.30 -7.19
CA GLY A 70 -9.43 9.02 -6.62
C GLY A 70 -8.21 8.25 -6.11
N TYR A 71 -8.31 7.69 -4.90
CA TYR A 71 -7.31 6.81 -4.31
C TYR A 71 -7.98 5.58 -3.72
N LYS A 72 -7.38 4.41 -3.92
CA LYS A 72 -7.83 3.15 -3.33
C LYS A 72 -6.65 2.42 -2.72
N GLN A 73 -6.85 1.91 -1.50
CA GLN A 73 -5.91 1.02 -0.85
C GLN A 73 -6.63 -0.25 -0.42
N VAL A 74 -6.02 -1.39 -0.68
CA VAL A 74 -6.49 -2.69 -0.20
C VAL A 74 -5.37 -3.30 0.61
N THR A 75 -5.57 -3.44 1.91
CA THR A 75 -4.63 -4.07 2.82
C THR A 75 -5.29 -5.30 3.40
N GLY A 76 -4.69 -6.46 3.23
CA GLY A 76 -5.28 -7.71 3.67
C GLY A 76 -4.28 -8.76 4.06
N THR A 77 -4.80 -9.82 4.65
CA THR A 77 -4.08 -11.06 4.99
C THR A 77 -4.87 -12.22 4.39
N ALA A 78 -4.43 -13.45 4.63
CA ALA A 78 -5.22 -14.63 4.30
C ALA A 78 -6.63 -14.63 4.95
N ASN A 79 -6.81 -13.90 6.05
CA ASN A 79 -8.03 -13.92 6.86
C ASN A 79 -8.99 -12.76 6.58
N GLY A 80 -8.70 -11.91 5.61
CA GLY A 80 -9.59 -10.80 5.25
C GLY A 80 -8.85 -9.56 4.76
N GLN A 81 -9.61 -8.59 4.28
CA GLN A 81 -9.08 -7.33 3.76
C GLN A 81 -9.85 -6.11 4.27
N LEU A 82 -9.09 -5.03 4.44
CA LEU A 82 -9.56 -3.67 4.59
C LEU A 82 -9.41 -2.95 3.25
N ILE A 83 -10.50 -2.38 2.76
CA ILE A 83 -10.50 -1.53 1.57
C ILE A 83 -10.76 -0.10 2.03
N VAL A 84 -9.88 0.81 1.64
CA VAL A 84 -10.07 2.25 1.81
C VAL A 84 -10.20 2.87 0.43
N THR A 85 -11.24 3.68 0.21
CA THR A 85 -11.40 4.46 -1.02
C THR A 85 -11.59 5.93 -0.66
N CYS A 86 -10.79 6.81 -1.25
CA CYS A 86 -10.73 8.23 -0.93
C CYS A 86 -10.91 9.10 -2.17
N ASN A 87 -11.51 10.27 -1.98
CA ASN A 87 -11.61 11.33 -2.98
C ASN A 87 -10.91 12.58 -2.45
N PHE A 88 -9.66 12.79 -2.86
CA PHE A 88 -8.85 13.93 -2.41
C PHE A 88 -9.11 15.16 -3.28
N SER A 89 -9.46 16.31 -2.69
CA SER A 89 -9.45 17.58 -3.42
C SER A 89 -8.02 17.93 -3.90
N ARG A 90 -7.88 18.93 -4.77
CA ARG A 90 -6.55 19.43 -5.17
C ARG A 90 -5.69 19.86 -3.98
N ASP A 91 -6.28 20.55 -3.01
CA ASP A 91 -5.57 21.00 -1.79
C ASP A 91 -5.15 19.82 -0.92
N ASN A 92 -5.99 18.78 -0.84
CA ASN A 92 -5.63 17.54 -0.15
C ASN A 92 -4.45 16.86 -0.85
N VAL A 93 -4.46 16.77 -2.19
CA VAL A 93 -3.35 16.18 -2.95
C VAL A 93 -2.05 16.96 -2.74
N ASP A 94 -2.08 18.29 -2.78
CA ASP A 94 -0.88 19.11 -2.53
C ASP A 94 -0.35 18.91 -1.11
N THR A 95 -1.24 18.89 -0.11
CA THR A 95 -0.86 18.67 1.29
C THR A 95 -0.26 17.28 1.50
N LEU A 96 -0.91 16.24 0.97
CA LEU A 96 -0.47 14.86 1.07
C LEU A 96 0.84 14.63 0.28
N TYR A 97 0.99 15.24 -0.90
CA TYR A 97 2.25 15.18 -1.65
C TYR A 97 3.40 15.78 -0.87
N LYS A 98 3.21 16.96 -0.24
CA LYS A 98 4.23 17.57 0.62
C LYS A 98 4.56 16.68 1.81
N ALA A 99 3.57 16.03 2.41
CA ALA A 99 3.78 15.07 3.48
C ALA A 99 4.67 13.90 3.03
N LEU A 100 4.44 13.34 1.84
CA LEU A 100 5.26 12.25 1.27
C LEU A 100 6.75 12.61 1.07
N LEU A 101 7.10 13.89 1.07
CA LEU A 101 8.49 14.37 0.96
C LEU A 101 9.17 14.54 2.32
N LEU A 102 8.42 14.48 3.43
CA LEU A 102 8.98 14.53 4.77
C LEU A 102 9.73 13.23 5.05
N LYS A 103 10.79 13.30 5.85
CA LYS A 103 11.55 12.12 6.25
C LYS A 103 11.18 11.75 7.67
N PRO A 104 11.17 10.45 8.02
CA PRO A 104 11.10 10.05 9.41
C PRO A 104 12.34 10.54 10.14
N ASP A 105 12.27 10.65 11.47
CA ASP A 105 13.47 10.86 12.25
C ASP A 105 14.45 9.67 12.10
N LYS A 106 15.73 9.89 12.44
CA LYS A 106 16.80 8.88 12.27
C LYS A 106 16.53 7.55 13.01
N LEU A 107 15.61 7.58 13.98
CA LEU A 107 15.25 6.44 14.80
C LEU A 107 13.90 5.82 14.40
N GLY A 108 13.21 6.36 13.38
CA GLY A 108 11.89 5.91 12.94
C GLY A 108 10.77 6.04 13.98
N LYS A 109 10.99 6.82 15.04
CA LYS A 109 10.03 7.04 16.13
C LYS A 109 9.01 8.13 15.80
N ASP A 110 9.37 9.06 14.91
CA ASP A 110 8.48 10.09 14.43
C ASP A 110 8.39 10.06 12.90
N ASN A 111 7.26 9.57 12.40
CA ASN A 111 6.92 9.58 10.99
C ASN A 111 5.83 10.65 10.72
N PRO A 112 6.22 11.90 10.37
CA PRO A 112 5.24 12.95 10.09
C PRO A 112 4.42 12.68 8.83
N THR A 113 5.00 11.95 7.86
CA THR A 113 4.29 11.51 6.65
C THR A 113 3.09 10.66 7.03
N GLU A 114 3.33 9.64 7.85
CA GLU A 114 2.29 8.72 8.33
C GLU A 114 1.20 9.48 9.11
N LYS A 115 1.58 10.33 10.07
CA LYS A 115 0.63 11.13 10.85
C LYS A 115 -0.32 11.94 9.98
N ILE A 116 0.22 12.65 8.98
CA ILE A 116 -0.59 13.45 8.06
C ILE A 116 -1.44 12.52 7.18
N TRP A 117 -0.86 11.49 6.59
CA TRP A 117 -1.57 10.55 5.72
C TRP A 117 -2.76 9.90 6.45
N HIS A 118 -2.53 9.39 7.66
CA HIS A 118 -3.56 8.82 8.52
C HIS A 118 -4.68 9.80 8.85
N LYS A 119 -4.38 11.07 9.11
CA LYS A 119 -5.41 12.09 9.36
C LYS A 119 -6.39 12.22 8.19
N TYR A 120 -5.91 12.18 6.95
CA TYR A 120 -6.77 12.26 5.76
C TYR A 120 -7.48 10.93 5.49
N MET A 121 -6.78 9.81 5.62
CA MET A 121 -7.34 8.48 5.42
C MET A 121 -8.50 8.18 6.37
N HIS A 122 -8.41 8.60 7.64
CA HIS A 122 -9.44 8.40 8.65
C HIS A 122 -10.58 9.43 8.61
N ASN A 123 -10.52 10.43 7.72
CA ASN A 123 -11.59 11.41 7.61
C ASN A 123 -12.76 10.83 6.78
N PRO A 124 -13.95 10.59 7.38
CA PRO A 124 -15.07 9.96 6.68
C PRO A 124 -15.71 10.83 5.60
N SER A 125 -15.45 12.15 5.61
CA SER A 125 -15.87 13.04 4.53
C SER A 125 -15.01 12.90 3.27
N ILE A 126 -13.81 12.31 3.40
CA ILE A 126 -12.83 12.13 2.32
C ILE A 126 -12.76 10.66 1.90
N CYS A 127 -12.79 9.75 2.87
CA CYS A 127 -12.51 8.33 2.69
C CYS A 127 -13.62 7.43 3.24
N LYS A 128 -13.83 6.29 2.56
CA LYS A 128 -14.76 5.24 2.96
C LYS A 128 -14.01 3.95 3.22
N PHE A 129 -14.37 3.28 4.30
CA PHE A 129 -13.79 2.01 4.72
C PHE A 129 -14.80 0.88 4.49
N VAL A 130 -14.35 -0.20 3.85
CA VAL A 130 -15.10 -1.44 3.70
C VAL A 130 -14.24 -2.58 4.23
N ARG A 131 -14.77 -3.35 5.17
CA ARG A 131 -14.12 -4.58 5.67
C ARG A 131 -14.82 -5.79 5.06
N SER A 132 -14.07 -6.77 4.58
CA SER A 132 -14.65 -8.07 4.22
C SER A 132 -15.06 -8.85 5.48
N GLU A 133 -16.14 -9.63 5.40
CA GLU A 133 -16.92 -10.25 6.49
C GLU A 133 -16.21 -11.27 7.42
N TYR A 134 -14.88 -11.39 7.38
CA TYR A 134 -14.13 -12.13 8.41
C TYR A 134 -13.74 -11.24 9.61
N TYR A 135 -13.82 -9.91 9.48
CA TYR A 135 -13.61 -8.98 10.60
C TYR A 135 -14.86 -8.75 11.47
N THR A 136 -16.06 -9.14 11.01
CA THR A 136 -17.31 -8.99 11.77
C THR A 136 -17.46 -10.04 12.87
N LYS A 137 -16.70 -11.13 12.85
CA LYS A 137 -16.62 -12.12 13.93
C LYS A 137 -15.43 -11.86 14.85
N GLY A 138 -15.49 -10.77 15.60
CA GLY A 138 -14.71 -10.60 16.83
C GLY A 138 -13.20 -10.36 16.70
N PHE A 139 -12.66 -10.12 15.51
CA PHE A 139 -11.26 -9.68 15.38
C PHE A 139 -11.18 -8.16 15.60
N GLN A 140 -10.93 -7.75 16.84
CA GLN A 140 -10.43 -6.42 17.14
C GLN A 140 -9.04 -6.33 16.50
N VAL A 141 -8.90 -5.61 15.38
CA VAL A 141 -7.57 -5.15 14.96
C VAL A 141 -7.20 -4.11 16.00
N ASP A 142 -6.53 -4.58 17.04
CA ASP A 142 -5.85 -3.72 18.01
C ASP A 142 -5.04 -2.70 17.21
N GLU A 143 -5.05 -1.43 17.64
CA GLU A 143 -4.48 -0.30 16.88
C GLU A 143 -3.01 -0.57 16.52
N LYS A 144 -2.31 -1.37 17.35
CA LYS A 144 -0.95 -1.87 17.13
C LYS A 144 -0.75 -2.83 15.94
N TYR A 145 -1.82 -3.33 15.35
CA TYR A 145 -1.82 -4.22 14.17
C TYR A 145 -2.28 -3.49 12.91
N LEU A 146 -2.68 -2.23 13.02
CA LEU A 146 -2.61 -1.35 11.87
C LEU A 146 -1.13 -1.25 11.49
N PRO A 147 -0.79 -1.35 10.20
CA PRO A 147 0.59 -1.18 9.78
C PRO A 147 1.12 0.16 10.30
N ASP A 148 2.13 0.10 11.16
CA ASP A 148 3.07 1.20 11.35
C ASP A 148 3.83 1.30 10.01
N PHE A 149 3.59 2.37 9.26
CA PHE A 149 4.17 2.58 7.93
C PHE A 149 5.57 3.21 7.97
#